data_AF-A0A1H5ADW7-F1
#
_entry.id   AF-A0A1H5ADW7-F1
#
_cell.length_a   1.000
_cell.length_b   1.000
_cell.length_c   1.000
_cell.angle_alpha   90.00
_cell.angle_beta   90.00
_cell.angle_gamma   90.00
#
_symmetry.space_group_name_H-M   'P 1'
#
loop_
_entity.id
_entity.type
_entity.pdbx_description
1 polymer ?
#
loop_
_entity_poly.entity_id
_entity_poly.type
_entity_poly.pdbx_seq_one_letter_code
_entity_poly.pdbx_strand_id
1 'polypeptide(L)' 'MRLLAITLIAAVSAIAIAQSASAQQRPTRDAAISQCVAMAQKAVPTIVDAADPNTNARLNIYKSCMRRIGYRA' A
#
# COMPACT_ATOMS: atom_id res chain seq x y z
N MET A 1 49.39 22.29 -33.38
CA MET A 1 49.06 21.00 -32.72
C MET A 1 48.82 21.20 -31.22
N ARG A 2 47.65 21.75 -30.86
CA ARG A 2 47.10 21.73 -29.48
C ARG A 2 45.57 21.62 -29.58
N LEU A 3 45.14 20.73 -30.47
CA LEU A 3 43.80 20.16 -30.49
C LEU A 3 43.73 19.14 -29.34
N LEU A 4 42.54 18.99 -28.75
CA LEU A 4 42.15 17.94 -27.79
C LEU A 4 42.52 18.23 -26.32
N ALA A 5 41.67 18.98 -25.59
CA ALA A 5 41.70 18.86 -24.13
C ALA A 5 40.44 19.31 -23.36
N ILE A 6 39.43 19.96 -23.94
CA ILE A 6 38.34 20.52 -23.11
C ILE A 6 36.96 20.35 -23.76
N THR A 7 36.65 19.11 -24.13
CA THR A 7 35.28 18.66 -24.39
C THR A 7 34.90 17.63 -23.34
N LEU A 8 34.63 18.06 -22.12
CA LEU A 8 34.04 17.20 -21.08
C LEU A 8 33.55 18.03 -19.88
N ILE A 9 32.75 19.08 -20.13
CA ILE A 9 31.86 19.56 -19.09
C ILE A 9 30.62 18.68 -19.17
N ALA A 10 30.72 17.61 -18.37
CA ALA A 10 29.74 16.57 -18.21
C ALA A 10 28.34 17.16 -18.00
N ALA A 11 27.41 16.57 -18.74
CA ALA A 11 25.99 16.53 -18.48
C ALA A 11 25.69 16.32 -16.98
N VAL A 12 25.44 17.41 -16.26
CA VAL A 12 24.95 17.36 -14.87
C VAL A 12 23.87 18.41 -14.74
N SER A 13 22.63 18.10 -15.11
CA SER A 13 21.42 18.75 -14.58
C SER A 13 20.16 18.29 -15.31
N ALA A 14 19.80 17.02 -15.17
CA ALA A 14 18.39 16.62 -15.27
C ALA A 14 18.22 15.22 -14.66
N ILE A 15 18.55 15.06 -13.37
CA ILE A 15 17.79 14.07 -12.59
C ILE A 15 16.44 14.75 -12.40
N ALA A 16 15.59 14.65 -13.41
CA ALA A 16 14.16 14.80 -13.23
C ALA A 16 13.82 13.71 -12.23
N ILE A 17 13.73 14.09 -10.96
CA ILE A 17 13.14 13.26 -9.93
C ILE A 17 11.67 13.20 -10.33
N ALA A 18 11.37 12.34 -11.29
CA ALA A 18 10.09 11.69 -11.40
C ALA A 18 9.99 10.87 -10.11
N GLN A 19 9.68 11.57 -9.01
CA GLN A 19 8.88 11.01 -7.95
C GLN A 19 7.59 10.68 -8.69
N SER A 20 7.55 9.50 -9.29
CA SER A 20 6.32 8.78 -9.46
C SER A 20 5.71 8.83 -8.09
N ALA A 21 4.80 9.80 -7.90
CA ALA A 21 3.68 9.61 -7.02
C ALA A 21 3.21 8.23 -7.42
N SER A 22 3.57 7.22 -6.62
CA SER A 22 2.96 5.94 -6.68
C SER A 22 1.51 6.29 -6.43
N ALA A 23 0.77 6.45 -7.53
CA ALA A 23 -0.65 6.28 -7.54
C ALA A 23 -0.79 4.89 -6.96
N GLN A 24 -0.90 4.83 -5.63
CA GLN A 24 -1.11 3.63 -4.87
C GLN A 24 -2.45 3.20 -5.39
N GLN A 25 -2.41 2.38 -6.44
CA GLN A 25 -3.57 2.02 -7.22
C GLN A 25 -4.50 1.44 -6.19
N ARG A 26 -5.58 2.19 -5.88
CA ARG A 26 -6.50 1.77 -4.85
C ARG A 26 -6.86 0.34 -5.22
N PRO A 27 -6.54 -0.65 -4.36
CA PRO A 27 -6.86 -2.03 -4.69
C PRO A 27 -8.34 -2.04 -5.03
N THR A 28 -8.72 -2.78 -6.07
CA THR A 28 -10.15 -2.93 -6.38
C THR A 28 -10.88 -3.32 -5.10
N ARG A 29 -12.14 -2.92 -4.98
CA ARG A 29 -12.90 -3.17 -3.74
C ARG A 29 -12.80 -4.63 -3.29
N ASP A 30 -12.82 -5.58 -4.24
CA ASP A 30 -12.63 -7.01 -3.98
C ASP A 30 -11.24 -7.36 -3.44
N ALA A 31 -10.18 -6.78 -4.02
CA ALA A 31 -8.82 -6.96 -3.50
C ALA A 31 -8.66 -6.37 -2.10
N ALA A 32 -9.28 -5.21 -1.82
CA ALA A 32 -9.30 -4.61 -0.50
C ALA A 32 -10.06 -5.48 0.52
N ILE A 33 -11.22 -6.02 0.14
CA ILE A 33 -12.00 -6.95 0.98
C ILE A 33 -11.16 -8.19 1.31
N SER A 34 -10.59 -8.84 0.29
CA SER A 34 -9.76 -10.04 0.47
C SER A 34 -8.59 -9.77 1.42
N GLN A 35 -7.86 -8.67 1.20
CA GLN A 35 -6.74 -8.28 2.05
C GLN A 35 -7.17 -8.00 3.49
N CYS A 36 -8.28 -7.27 3.69
CA CYS A 36 -8.76 -6.92 5.02
C CYS A 36 -9.35 -8.12 5.77
N VAL A 37 -9.99 -9.06 5.07
CA VAL A 37 -10.47 -10.33 5.65
C VAL A 37 -9.28 -11.17 6.10
N ALA A 38 -8.27 -11.36 5.24
CA ALA A 38 -7.06 -12.10 5.60
C ALA A 38 -6.34 -11.47 6.80
N MET A 39 -6.24 -10.13 6.84
CA MET A 39 -5.66 -9.42 7.99
C MET A 39 -6.46 -9.64 9.27
N ALA A 40 -7.79 -9.56 9.21
CA ALA A 40 -8.65 -9.76 10.36
C ALA A 40 -8.58 -11.21 10.88
N GLN A 41 -8.54 -12.20 9.99
CA GLN A 41 -8.37 -13.61 10.34
C GLN A 41 -6.99 -13.93 10.93
N LYS A 42 -5.95 -13.25 10.47
CA LYS A 42 -4.60 -13.40 11.05
C LYS A 42 -4.48 -12.78 12.44
N ALA A 43 -5.15 -11.65 12.66
CA ALA A 43 -5.05 -10.91 13.90
C ALA A 43 -5.91 -11.48 15.03
N VAL A 44 -7.00 -12.17 14.70
CA VAL A 44 -7.95 -12.72 15.66
C VAL A 44 -8.10 -14.22 15.38
N PRO A 45 -7.78 -15.10 16.36
CA PRO A 45 -7.84 -16.55 16.17
C PRO A 45 -9.26 -17.04 15.86
N THR A 46 -9.35 -18.30 15.42
CA THR A 46 -10.57 -18.95 14.92
C THR A 46 -11.76 -18.68 15.82
N ILE A 47 -12.77 -18.05 15.23
CA ILE A 47 -14.08 -17.83 15.85
C ILE A 47 -14.78 -19.17 15.90
N VAL A 48 -15.11 -19.63 17.10
CA VAL A 48 -15.73 -20.96 17.30
C VAL A 48 -17.25 -20.89 17.11
N ASP A 49 -17.85 -19.73 17.38
CA ASP A 49 -19.29 -19.47 17.29
C ASP A 49 -19.58 -17.96 17.09
N ALA A 50 -20.78 -17.59 16.63
CA ALA A 50 -21.18 -16.20 16.40
C ALA A 50 -21.23 -15.34 17.69
N ALA A 51 -21.41 -15.95 18.87
CA ALA A 51 -21.36 -15.27 20.17
C ALA A 51 -19.94 -15.11 20.71
N ASP A 52 -18.91 -15.58 19.99
CA ASP A 52 -17.53 -15.42 20.40
C ASP A 52 -17.18 -13.92 20.51
N PRO A 53 -16.65 -13.46 21.66
CA PRO A 53 -16.26 -12.06 21.84
C PRO A 53 -15.24 -11.58 20.81
N ASN A 54 -14.49 -12.50 20.21
CA ASN A 54 -13.53 -12.24 19.14
C ASN A 54 -14.20 -11.86 17.81
N THR A 55 -15.50 -12.15 17.62
CA THR A 55 -16.27 -11.73 16.44
C THR A 55 -16.27 -10.23 16.26
N ASN A 56 -16.51 -9.49 17.33
CA ASN A 56 -16.49 -8.03 17.30
C ASN A 56 -15.07 -7.49 17.06
N ALA A 57 -14.06 -8.12 17.65
CA ALA A 57 -12.66 -7.75 17.41
C ALA A 57 -12.28 -7.93 15.93
N ARG A 58 -12.65 -9.05 15.32
CA ARG A 58 -12.36 -9.37 13.91
C ARG A 58 -13.07 -8.39 12.97
N LEU A 59 -14.33 -8.08 13.23
CA LEU A 59 -15.09 -7.07 12.47
C LEU A 59 -14.49 -5.67 12.60
N ASN A 60 -14.04 -5.28 13.80
CA ASN A 60 -13.42 -3.98 14.02
C ASN A 60 -12.10 -3.83 13.25
N ILE A 61 -11.30 -4.89 13.15
CA ILE A 61 -10.05 -4.90 12.37
C ILE A 61 -10.36 -4.79 10.88
N TYR A 62 -11.31 -5.58 10.37
CA TYR A 62 -11.77 -5.47 8.99
C TYR A 62 -12.25 -4.04 8.65
N LYS A 63 -13.11 -3.46 9.50
CA LYS A 63 -13.64 -2.11 9.31
C LYS A 63 -12.56 -1.03 9.35
N SER A 64 -11.55 -1.23 10.18
CA SER A 64 -10.41 -0.30 10.28
C SER A 64 -9.51 -0.40 9.05
N CYS A 65 -9.28 -1.61 8.55
CA CYS A 65 -8.52 -1.85 7.32
C CYS A 65 -9.21 -1.23 6.10
N MET A 66 -10.50 -1.50 5.90
CA MET A 66 -11.28 -0.93 4.78
C MET A 66 -11.27 0.60 4.79
N ARG A 67 -11.44 1.22 5.97
CA ARG A 67 -11.35 2.68 6.13
C ARG A 67 -9.97 3.23 5.79
N ARG A 68 -8.88 2.56 6.19
CA ARG A 68 -7.50 2.98 5.86
C ARG A 68 -7.22 2.95 4.35
N ILE A 69 -7.85 2.01 3.63
CA ILE A 69 -7.71 1.86 2.18
C ILE A 69 -8.67 2.82 1.42
N GLY A 70 -9.56 3.51 2.12
CA GLY A 70 -10.48 4.49 1.55
C GLY A 70 -11.84 3.93 1.13
N TYR A 71 -12.19 2.72 1.59
CA TYR A 71 -13.49 2.10 1.38
C TYR A 71 -14.39 2.20 2.62
N ARG A 72 -15.70 2.30 2.38
CA ARG A 72 -16.70 2.17 3.44
C ARG A 72 -16.86 0.68 3.77
N ALA A 73 -16.74 0.35 5.05
CA ALA A 73 -16.72 -1.01 5.56
C ALA A 73 -18.11 -1.52 5.96
#